data_AF-A0A9P6E3S8-F1
#
_entry.id   AF-A0A9P6E3S8-F1
#
_cell.length_a   1.000
_cell.length_b   1.000
_cell.length_c   1.000
_cell.angle_alpha   90.00
_cell.angle_beta   90.00
_cell.angle_gamma   90.00
#
_symmetry.space_group_name_H-M   'P 1'
#
loop_
_entity.id
_entity.type
_entity.pdbx_description
1 polymer ?
#
loop_
_entity_poly.entity_id
_entity_poly.type
_entity_poly.pdbx_seq_one_letter_code
_entity_poly.pdbx_strand_id
1 'polypeptide(L)'
;PDDFKPTEHDYIAYVTGRDAIFKSRYGRSILTRGGIAGRLASEVVPGVKVLEGPTQGDEVVGMDGNGTVFVDDFVPEDKVEKVCGVYRVKGAKDPRIALLSWWPSQARWRASGSNGDQWTPDAEKWFKAREEEFR
;
A
#
# COMPACT_ATOMS: atom_id res chain seq x y z
N PRO A 1 22.11 0.20 9.21
CA PRO A 1 23.28 1.04 9.56
C PRO A 1 23.03 2.47 9.09
N ASP A 2 23.68 3.46 9.70
CA ASP A 2 23.35 4.89 9.54
C ASP A 2 23.53 5.40 8.09
N ASP A 3 24.11 4.59 7.21
CA ASP A 3 24.40 4.78 5.79
C ASP A 3 23.75 3.73 4.87
N PHE A 4 22.77 2.97 5.35
CA PHE A 4 22.13 1.91 4.56
C PHE A 4 21.53 2.46 3.26
N LYS A 5 22.04 1.97 2.14
CA LYS A 5 21.49 2.21 0.80
C LYS A 5 20.89 0.90 0.29
N PRO A 6 19.60 0.87 -0.05
CA PRO A 6 18.99 -0.29 -0.67
C PRO A 6 19.71 -0.64 -1.97
N THR A 7 19.96 -1.93 -2.17
CA THR A 7 20.55 -2.49 -3.38
C THR A 7 19.46 -2.90 -4.38
N GLU A 8 19.87 -3.24 -5.61
CA GLU A 8 18.98 -3.86 -6.60
C GLU A 8 18.36 -5.16 -6.07
N HIS A 9 19.13 -5.96 -5.33
CA HIS A 9 18.62 -7.18 -4.70
C HIS A 9 17.52 -6.88 -3.66
N ASP A 10 17.66 -5.79 -2.90
CA ASP A 10 16.62 -5.36 -1.95
C ASP A 10 15.34 -4.92 -2.67
N TYR A 11 15.48 -4.29 -3.85
CA TYR A 11 14.35 -3.91 -4.68
C TYR A 11 13.62 -5.15 -5.24
N ILE A 12 14.35 -6.13 -5.78
CA ILE A 12 13.78 -7.39 -6.27
C ILE A 12 13.05 -8.15 -5.15
N ALA A 13 13.65 -8.21 -3.96
CA ALA A 13 13.04 -8.83 -2.79
C ALA A 13 11.76 -8.09 -2.36
N TYR A 14 11.78 -6.74 -2.39
CA TYR A 14 10.61 -5.91 -2.16
C TYR A 14 9.48 -6.23 -3.16
N VAL A 15 9.75 -6.19 -4.46
CA VAL A 15 8.74 -6.44 -5.51
C VAL A 15 8.13 -7.83 -5.34
N THR A 16 8.97 -8.85 -5.10
CA THR A 16 8.51 -10.21 -4.85
C THR A 16 7.58 -10.29 -3.63
N GLY A 17 7.98 -9.69 -2.51
CA GLY A 17 7.20 -9.68 -1.28
C GLY A 17 5.90 -8.86 -1.37
N ARG A 18 5.93 -7.75 -2.11
CA ARG A 18 4.78 -6.90 -2.40
C ARG A 18 3.75 -7.66 -3.23
N ASP A 19 4.18 -8.26 -4.33
CA ASP A 19 3.29 -8.98 -5.24
C ASP A 19 2.66 -10.21 -4.58
N ALA A 20 3.38 -10.87 -3.66
CA ALA A 20 2.81 -11.93 -2.82
C ALA A 20 1.65 -11.42 -1.94
N ILE A 21 1.73 -10.21 -1.40
CA ILE A 21 0.62 -9.59 -0.64
C ILE A 21 -0.54 -9.24 -1.57
N PHE A 22 -0.27 -8.68 -2.74
CA PHE A 22 -1.32 -8.36 -3.72
C PHE A 22 -2.03 -9.61 -4.26
N LYS A 23 -1.33 -10.73 -4.39
CA LYS A 23 -1.93 -12.01 -4.79
C LYS A 23 -2.64 -12.75 -3.65
N SER A 24 -2.51 -12.27 -2.42
CA SER A 24 -3.18 -12.83 -1.25
C SER A 24 -4.59 -12.25 -1.07
N ARG A 25 -5.28 -12.69 -0.02
CA ARG A 25 -6.59 -12.15 0.41
C ARG A 25 -6.62 -10.62 0.61
N TYR A 26 -5.48 -9.97 0.82
CA TYR A 26 -5.41 -8.52 1.02
C TYR A 26 -5.47 -7.70 -0.27
N GLY A 27 -5.19 -8.32 -1.43
CA GLY A 27 -5.04 -7.59 -2.71
C GLY A 27 -6.27 -6.77 -3.08
N ARG A 28 -7.45 -7.40 -3.05
CA ARG A 28 -8.73 -6.74 -3.34
C ARG A 28 -8.95 -5.53 -2.43
N SER A 29 -8.80 -5.73 -1.13
CA SER A 29 -9.04 -4.70 -0.10
C SER A 29 -8.02 -3.55 -0.18
N ILE A 30 -6.77 -3.84 -0.56
CA ILE A 30 -5.78 -2.79 -0.81
C ILE A 30 -6.14 -2.01 -2.07
N LEU A 31 -6.59 -2.68 -3.14
CA LEU A 31 -7.04 -2.02 -4.37
C LEU A 31 -8.23 -1.08 -4.10
N THR A 32 -9.24 -1.52 -3.35
CA THR A 32 -10.42 -0.70 -3.03
C THR A 32 -10.13 0.48 -2.10
N ARG A 33 -9.07 0.42 -1.29
CA ARG A 33 -8.63 1.54 -0.44
C ARG A 33 -8.07 2.75 -1.20
N GLY A 34 -7.70 2.58 -2.47
CA GLY A 34 -7.13 3.64 -3.30
C GLY A 34 -5.81 4.21 -2.74
N GLY A 35 -5.48 5.44 -3.16
CA GLY A 35 -4.19 6.07 -2.86
C GLY A 35 -3.00 5.32 -3.45
N ILE A 36 -1.80 5.55 -2.92
CA ILE A 36 -0.57 4.96 -3.47
C ILE A 36 -0.57 3.41 -3.37
N ALA A 37 -1.03 2.83 -2.27
CA ALA A 37 -1.10 1.38 -2.11
C ALA A 37 -2.12 0.75 -3.07
N GLY A 38 -3.28 1.39 -3.27
CA GLY A 38 -4.29 0.94 -4.24
C GLY A 38 -3.79 1.04 -5.68
N ARG A 39 -3.09 2.13 -6.03
CA ARG A 39 -2.46 2.28 -7.35
C ARG A 39 -1.37 1.23 -7.60
N LEU A 40 -0.57 0.89 -6.59
CA LEU A 40 0.40 -0.20 -6.69
C LEU A 40 -0.31 -1.55 -6.87
N ALA A 41 -1.41 -1.78 -6.14
CA ALA A 41 -2.18 -3.00 -6.26
C ALA A 41 -2.82 -3.14 -7.66
N SER A 42 -3.20 -2.04 -8.32
CA SER A 42 -3.82 -2.09 -9.65
C SER A 42 -2.90 -2.62 -10.76
N GLU A 43 -1.59 -2.66 -10.55
CA GLU A 43 -0.63 -3.28 -11.47
C GLU A 43 -0.66 -4.82 -11.42
N VAL A 44 -1.21 -5.40 -10.35
CA VAL A 44 -1.17 -6.86 -10.08
C VAL A 44 -2.55 -7.47 -9.88
N VAL A 45 -3.45 -6.75 -9.22
CA VAL A 45 -4.80 -7.20 -8.87
C VAL A 45 -5.75 -6.82 -10.02
N PRO A 46 -6.42 -7.78 -10.67
CA PRO A 46 -7.39 -7.47 -11.72
C PRO A 46 -8.53 -6.60 -11.18
N GLY A 47 -8.87 -5.51 -11.88
CA GLY A 47 -9.92 -4.59 -11.45
C GLY A 47 -11.27 -5.26 -11.19
N VAL A 48 -11.60 -6.32 -11.92
CA VAL A 48 -12.84 -7.10 -11.73
C VAL A 48 -12.96 -7.73 -10.33
N LYS A 49 -11.84 -7.94 -9.62
CA LYS A 49 -11.84 -8.50 -8.26
C LYS A 49 -12.57 -7.63 -7.25
N VAL A 50 -12.69 -6.32 -7.49
CA VAL A 50 -13.43 -5.42 -6.58
C VAL A 50 -14.93 -5.75 -6.52
N LEU A 51 -15.46 -6.41 -7.54
CA LEU A 51 -16.88 -6.78 -7.65
C LEU A 51 -17.23 -8.05 -6.85
N GLU A 52 -16.23 -8.82 -6.41
CA GLU A 52 -16.45 -10.08 -5.69
C GLU A 52 -16.86 -9.88 -4.21
N GLY A 53 -16.86 -8.63 -3.72
CA GLY A 53 -17.19 -8.31 -2.33
C GLY A 53 -16.12 -8.77 -1.32
N PRO A 54 -16.34 -8.52 -0.02
CA PRO A 54 -15.43 -8.96 1.04
C PRO A 54 -15.41 -10.48 1.17
N THR A 55 -14.22 -11.05 1.34
CA THR A 55 -14.06 -12.51 1.46
C THR A 55 -14.20 -12.99 2.91
N GLN A 56 -13.87 -12.13 3.86
CA GLN A 56 -13.71 -12.51 5.27
C GLN A 56 -14.59 -11.68 6.19
N GLY A 57 -14.81 -10.40 5.86
CA GLY A 57 -15.71 -9.54 6.64
C GLY A 57 -15.19 -9.28 8.06
N ASP A 58 -13.87 -9.15 8.20
CA ASP A 58 -13.17 -9.00 9.48
C ASP A 58 -13.38 -7.61 10.13
N GLU A 59 -13.99 -6.65 9.42
CA GLU A 59 -14.18 -5.27 9.89
C GLU A 59 -15.64 -4.83 9.71
N VAL A 60 -16.29 -4.37 10.79
CA VAL A 60 -17.62 -3.76 10.70
C VAL A 60 -17.49 -2.35 10.14
N VAL A 61 -18.14 -2.09 9.00
CA VAL A 61 -18.14 -0.78 8.32
C VAL A 61 -19.44 0.00 8.51
N GLY A 62 -20.46 -0.62 9.09
CA GLY A 62 -21.71 0.07 9.43
C GLY A 62 -22.79 -0.86 9.97
N MET A 63 -23.88 -0.26 10.45
CA MET A 63 -25.10 -0.97 10.85
C MET A 63 -26.31 -0.15 10.40
N ASP A 64 -27.34 -0.80 9.84
CA ASP A 64 -28.61 -0.11 9.52
C ASP A 64 -29.51 0.03 10.76
N GLY A 65 -30.62 0.75 10.60
CA GLY A 65 -31.62 0.94 11.66
C GLY A 65 -32.39 -0.32 12.07
N ASN A 66 -32.28 -1.40 11.30
CA ASN A 66 -32.88 -2.70 11.58
C ASN A 66 -31.91 -3.67 12.28
N GLY A 67 -30.65 -3.25 12.48
CA GLY A 67 -29.61 -4.06 13.11
C GLY A 67 -28.80 -4.93 12.14
N THR A 68 -28.95 -4.76 10.82
CA THR A 68 -28.09 -5.42 9.83
C THR A 68 -26.69 -4.86 9.92
N VAL A 69 -25.67 -5.72 10.10
CA VAL A 69 -24.26 -5.34 10.16
C VAL A 69 -23.64 -5.47 8.77
N PHE A 70 -22.99 -4.39 8.31
CA PHE A 70 -22.18 -4.39 7.09
C PHE A 70 -20.71 -4.58 7.45
N VAL A 71 -20.03 -5.44 6.71
CA VAL A 71 -18.63 -5.78 6.94
C VAL A 71 -17.79 -5.60 5.69
N ASP A 72 -16.49 -5.34 5.86
CA ASP A 72 -15.48 -5.40 4.82
C ASP A 72 -14.24 -6.17 5.34
N ASP A 73 -13.27 -6.38 4.46
CA ASP A 73 -12.02 -7.04 4.78
C ASP A 73 -11.03 -6.07 5.44
N PHE A 74 -10.58 -6.42 6.64
CA PHE A 74 -9.51 -5.72 7.32
C PHE A 74 -8.14 -6.00 6.65
N VAL A 75 -7.40 -4.94 6.33
CA VAL A 75 -5.98 -5.03 5.97
C VAL A 75 -5.13 -4.41 7.08
N PRO A 76 -4.28 -5.21 7.75
CA PRO A 76 -3.34 -4.71 8.74
C PRO A 76 -2.39 -3.64 8.17
N GLU A 77 -2.07 -2.63 8.97
CA GLU A 77 -1.22 -1.51 8.52
C GLU A 77 0.19 -1.97 8.14
N ASP A 78 0.74 -3.02 8.77
CA ASP A 78 2.04 -3.58 8.39
C ASP A 78 2.05 -4.11 6.95
N LYS A 79 0.92 -4.62 6.45
CA LYS A 79 0.79 -5.04 5.05
C LYS A 79 0.77 -3.85 4.12
N VAL A 80 0.07 -2.78 4.49
CA VAL A 80 0.01 -1.53 3.72
C VAL A 80 1.40 -0.88 3.63
N GLU A 81 2.12 -0.79 4.75
CA GLU A 81 3.49 -0.30 4.79
C GLU A 81 4.43 -1.17 3.95
N LYS A 82 4.30 -2.50 4.04
CA LYS A 82 5.13 -3.44 3.29
C LYS A 82 4.93 -3.34 1.78
N VAL A 83 3.70 -3.14 1.29
CA VAL A 83 3.46 -2.94 -0.15
C VAL A 83 3.96 -1.60 -0.67
N CYS A 84 3.97 -0.56 0.18
CA CYS A 84 4.64 0.72 -0.11
C CYS A 84 6.17 0.61 -0.04
N GLY A 85 6.70 -0.54 0.42
CA GLY A 85 8.13 -0.80 0.53
C GLY A 85 8.77 -0.03 1.66
N VAL A 86 8.09 0.18 2.78
CA VAL A 86 8.67 0.80 3.99
C VAL A 86 9.60 -0.19 4.69
N TYR A 87 10.85 0.21 4.91
CA TYR A 87 11.84 -0.52 5.71
C TYR A 87 12.25 0.29 6.94
N ARG A 88 12.25 -0.41 8.08
CA ARG A 88 12.64 0.13 9.39
C ARG A 88 14.12 -0.14 9.59
N VAL A 89 14.96 0.87 9.40
CA VAL A 89 16.41 0.75 9.61
C VAL A 89 16.72 1.29 10.99
N LYS A 90 17.18 0.41 11.89
CA LYS A 90 17.73 0.85 13.16
C LYS A 90 19.18 1.28 12.95
N GLY A 91 19.48 2.51 13.36
CA GLY A 91 20.82 3.03 13.35
C GLY A 91 21.73 2.28 14.32
N ALA A 92 23.04 2.26 14.05
CA ALA A 92 24.01 1.71 14.98
C ALA A 92 24.27 2.70 16.14
N LYS A 93 24.16 4.00 15.86
CA LYS A 93 24.44 5.09 16.81
C LYS A 93 23.20 5.88 17.21
N ASP A 94 22.20 5.99 16.33
CA ASP A 94 20.92 6.65 16.66
C ASP A 94 19.88 5.60 17.09
N PRO A 95 19.28 5.72 18.30
CA PRO A 95 18.21 4.83 18.74
C PRO A 95 16.90 5.01 17.92
N ARG A 96 16.76 6.11 17.16
CA ARG A 96 15.60 6.36 16.30
C ARG A 96 15.62 5.43 15.08
N ILE A 97 14.46 4.87 14.76
CA ILE A 97 14.26 4.04 13.57
C ILE A 97 14.09 4.97 12.37
N ALA A 98 15.00 4.89 11.40
CA ALA A 98 14.82 5.54 10.12
C ALA A 98 13.79 4.75 9.30
N LEU A 99 12.73 5.44 8.86
CA LEU A 99 11.74 4.91 7.94
C LEU A 99 12.13 5.33 6.53
N LEU A 100 12.78 4.41 5.83
CA LEU A 100 13.05 4.55 4.41
C LEU A 100 11.97 3.80 3.63
N SER A 101 11.66 4.24 2.41
CA SER A 101 10.62 3.59 1.62
C SER A 101 10.84 3.73 0.12
N TRP A 102 10.44 2.71 -0.65
CA TRP A 102 10.47 2.77 -2.10
C TRP A 102 9.40 3.74 -2.62
N TRP A 103 8.17 3.58 -2.16
CA TRP A 103 7.07 4.53 -2.40
C TRP A 103 6.79 5.33 -1.14
N PRO A 104 6.13 6.50 -1.23
CA PRO A 104 5.57 7.16 -0.06
C PRO A 104 4.70 6.16 0.71
N SER A 105 4.78 6.16 2.05
CA SER A 105 3.83 5.38 2.84
C SER A 105 2.41 5.86 2.55
N GLN A 106 1.42 4.98 2.68
CA GLN A 106 0.01 5.34 2.48
C GLN A 106 -0.39 6.54 3.36
N ALA A 107 0.07 6.60 4.60
CA ALA A 107 -0.16 7.73 5.50
C ALA A 107 0.44 9.04 4.96
N ARG A 108 1.68 9.01 4.43
CA ARG A 108 2.31 10.19 3.82
C ARG A 108 1.62 10.61 2.52
N TRP A 109 1.21 9.65 1.70
CA TRP A 109 0.42 9.93 0.51
C TRP A 109 -0.89 10.64 0.88
N ARG A 110 -1.61 10.11 1.89
CA ARG A 110 -2.87 10.68 2.37
C ARG A 110 -2.74 12.11 2.91
N ALA A 111 -1.62 12.43 3.54
CA ALA A 111 -1.32 13.77 4.02
C ALA A 111 -0.82 14.73 2.91
N SER A 112 -0.60 14.23 1.69
CA SER A 112 -0.14 15.05 0.56
C SER A 112 -1.31 15.69 -0.19
N GLY A 113 -1.00 16.71 -1.01
CA GLY A 113 -1.97 17.31 -1.93
C GLY A 113 -2.39 16.39 -3.09
N SER A 114 -1.74 15.23 -3.25
CA SER A 114 -2.08 14.23 -4.27
C SER A 114 -3.15 13.23 -3.83
N ASN A 115 -3.60 13.31 -2.57
CA ASN A 115 -4.66 12.46 -2.05
C ASN A 115 -6.04 13.11 -2.24
N GLY A 116 -6.61 12.91 -3.43
CA GLY A 116 -8.00 13.25 -3.74
C GLY A 116 -8.98 12.10 -3.48
N ASP A 117 -10.24 12.36 -3.80
CA ASP A 117 -11.32 11.36 -3.92
C ASP A 117 -11.07 10.36 -5.07
N GLN A 118 -10.31 10.80 -6.07
CA GLN A 118 -9.92 10.03 -7.23
C GLN A 118 -8.41 10.09 -7.48
N TRP A 119 -7.92 9.13 -8.24
CA TRP A 119 -6.55 9.16 -8.75
C TRP A 119 -6.46 10.14 -9.93
N THR A 120 -5.79 11.27 -9.73
CA THR A 120 -5.74 12.36 -10.71
C THR A 120 -4.64 12.15 -11.77
N PRO A 121 -4.73 12.81 -12.94
CA PRO A 121 -3.66 12.78 -13.94
C PRO A 121 -2.29 13.23 -13.39
N ASP A 122 -2.27 14.23 -12.50
CA ASP A 122 -1.03 14.69 -11.86
C ASP A 122 -0.43 13.63 -10.92
N ALA A 123 -1.28 12.90 -10.19
CA ALA A 123 -0.84 11.78 -9.36
C ALA A 123 -0.25 10.64 -10.23
N GLU A 124 -0.87 10.32 -11.37
CA GLU A 124 -0.32 9.33 -12.31
C GLU A 124 1.01 9.78 -12.91
N LYS A 125 1.11 11.05 -13.30
CA LYS A 125 2.36 11.62 -13.82
C LYS A 125 3.49 11.51 -12.80
N TRP A 126 3.22 11.88 -11.54
CA TRP A 126 4.19 11.73 -10.46
C TRP A 126 4.58 10.26 -10.25
N PHE A 127 3.60 9.36 -10.26
CA PHE A 127 3.83 7.92 -10.05
C PHE A 127 4.72 7.32 -11.13
N LYS A 128 4.45 7.64 -12.41
CA LYS A 128 5.25 7.16 -13.54
C LYS A 128 6.67 7.71 -13.54
N ALA A 129 6.85 8.99 -13.23
CA ALA A 129 8.18 9.57 -13.06
C ALA A 129 8.98 8.84 -11.95
N ARG A 130 8.32 8.54 -10.82
CA ARG A 130 8.95 7.78 -9.73
C ARG A 130 9.25 6.32 -10.13
N GLU A 131 8.39 5.70 -10.91
CA GLU A 131 8.61 4.34 -11.44
C GLU A 131 9.87 4.28 -12.33
N GLU A 132 10.08 5.30 -13.16
CA GLU A 132 11.24 5.42 -14.05
C GLU A 132 12.56 5.54 -13.28
N GLU A 133 12.56 6.15 -12.09
CA GLU A 133 13.77 6.22 -11.23
C GLU A 133 14.24 4.85 -10.73
N PHE A 134 13.40 3.81 -10.81
CA PHE A 134 13.74 2.44 -10.41
C PHE A 134 14.15 1.54 -11.58
N ARG A 135 14.04 2.01 -12.83
CA ARG A 135 14.41 1.27 -14.05
C ARG A 135 15.78 1.70 -14.55
#